data_AF-A0A430HJ00-F1
#
_entry.id   AF-A0A430HJ00-F1
#
_cell.length_a   1.000
_cell.length_b   1.000
_cell.length_c   1.000
_cell.angle_alpha   90.00
_cell.angle_beta   90.00
_cell.angle_gamma   90.00
#
_symmetry.space_group_name_H-M   'P 1'
#
loop_
_entity.id
_entity.type
_entity.pdbx_description
1 polymer ?
#
loop_
_entity_poly.entity_id
_entity_poly.type
_entity_poly.pdbx_seq_one_letter_code
_entity_poly.pdbx_strand_id
1 'polypeptide(L)'
;MGYRHFLHTLPLCLALAVCGRAGAVERTETVECDLPDGSAFVLQARHDWAPLAVFTRHGSSRSGQGGFKVSYRARGAQALVDAGATLDYQRLDQGRELEVLCAGLGLHEGQPGTGSSLRLPGEQRFWVPAPPSLGDFGKIEQGRVDAALKQRGLRRLGQTSAMALRQGTLVREAPLFAKDAPACAEAASQACPVSAVLRMASSDRGQTWQAAGIESAPYFFKTGAALAEQAGVARPSARSLRNYRNGDANDARPLEQPCQKKCTE
;
A
#
# COMPACT_ATOMS: atom_id res chain seq x y z
N MET A 1 52.74 44.79 -42.56
CA MET A 1 51.29 44.90 -42.29
C MET A 1 50.79 43.49 -41.97
N GLY A 2 50.65 43.19 -40.68
CA GLY A 2 50.40 41.84 -40.19
C GLY A 2 48.90 41.59 -39.98
N TYR A 3 48.38 40.56 -40.64
CA TYR A 3 47.09 39.96 -40.31
C TYR A 3 47.31 38.88 -39.26
N ARG A 4 46.75 39.06 -38.06
CA ARG A 4 46.74 38.02 -37.03
C ARG A 4 45.45 38.05 -36.21
N HIS A 5 44.85 36.87 -36.14
CA HIS A 5 43.93 36.34 -35.11
C HIS A 5 42.43 36.69 -35.18
N PHE A 6 41.73 36.03 -36.11
CA PHE A 6 40.45 35.39 -35.81
C PHE A 6 40.74 33.92 -35.57
N LEU A 7 40.51 33.37 -34.36
CA LEU A 7 40.30 31.93 -34.07
C LEU A 7 40.42 31.60 -32.56
N HIS A 8 39.65 32.22 -31.66
CA HIS A 8 39.58 31.73 -30.26
C HIS A 8 38.22 31.95 -29.58
N THR A 9 37.11 31.66 -30.25
CA THR A 9 35.77 31.62 -29.60
C THR A 9 34.98 30.34 -29.86
N LEU A 10 35.63 29.30 -30.40
CA LEU A 10 34.97 28.05 -30.81
C LEU A 10 35.26 26.78 -29.98
N PRO A 11 36.02 26.75 -28.87
CA PRO A 11 36.04 25.56 -28.01
C PRO A 11 35.06 25.63 -26.82
N LEU A 12 34.52 26.80 -26.48
CA LEU A 12 33.71 26.94 -25.25
C LEU A 12 32.28 26.41 -25.38
N CYS A 13 31.73 26.30 -26.59
CA CYS A 13 30.35 25.81 -26.80
C CYS A 13 30.24 24.28 -26.89
N LEU A 14 31.35 23.55 -27.05
CA LEU A 14 31.33 22.08 -27.17
C LEU A 14 31.51 21.34 -25.84
N ALA A 15 31.97 22.01 -24.78
CA ALA A 15 32.06 21.43 -23.44
C ALA A 15 30.70 21.41 -22.70
N LEU A 16 29.72 22.23 -23.11
CA LEU A 16 28.39 22.29 -22.49
C LEU A 16 27.38 21.28 -23.07
N ALA A 17 27.70 20.61 -24.19
CA ALA A 17 26.81 19.63 -24.80
C ALA A 17 26.92 18.21 -24.18
N VAL A 18 27.92 17.96 -23.33
CA VAL A 18 28.19 16.62 -22.75
C VAL A 18 27.61 16.45 -21.33
N CYS A 19 27.10 17.50 -20.69
CA CYS A 19 26.55 17.44 -19.31
C CYS A 19 25.01 17.52 -19.21
N GLY A 20 24.27 17.25 -20.30
CA GLY A 20 22.83 17.49 -20.35
C GLY A 20 21.90 16.35 -19.90
N ARG A 21 22.41 15.18 -19.52
CA ARG A 21 21.61 14.20 -18.77
C ARG A 21 21.96 14.36 -17.30
N ALA A 22 21.36 15.36 -16.66
CA ALA A 22 21.13 15.32 -15.22
C ALA A 22 20.27 14.08 -14.96
N GLY A 23 20.96 12.95 -14.74
CA GLY A 23 20.36 11.62 -14.73
C GLY A 23 19.42 11.49 -13.54
N ALA A 24 18.21 11.02 -13.79
CA ALA A 24 17.33 10.61 -12.72
C ALA A 24 18.04 9.53 -11.88
N VAL A 25 18.01 9.68 -10.56
CA VAL A 25 18.54 8.72 -9.59
C VAL A 25 17.37 7.90 -9.07
N GLU A 26 17.43 6.58 -9.22
CA GLU A 26 16.42 5.70 -8.61
C GLU A 26 16.51 5.79 -7.09
N ARG A 27 15.36 6.01 -6.45
CA ARG A 27 15.20 6.05 -4.99
C ARG A 27 14.11 5.08 -4.57
N THR A 28 14.24 4.57 -3.34
CA THR A 28 13.23 3.70 -2.72
C THR A 28 12.62 4.39 -1.50
N GLU A 29 11.30 4.54 -1.52
CA GLU A 29 10.52 4.90 -0.34
C GLU A 29 10.20 3.65 0.47
N THR A 30 10.29 3.75 1.79
CA THR A 30 10.02 2.63 2.69
C THR A 30 9.07 3.05 3.80
N VAL A 31 7.94 2.36 3.88
CA VAL A 31 6.98 2.46 4.98
C VAL A 31 7.01 1.17 5.76
N GLU A 32 7.01 1.28 7.08
CA GLU A 32 6.99 0.17 8.00
C GLU A 32 5.70 0.27 8.82
N CYS A 33 4.87 -0.77 8.73
CA CYS A 33 3.59 -0.90 9.42
C CYS A 33 3.71 -1.98 10.49
N ASP A 34 3.75 -1.58 11.75
CA ASP A 34 3.90 -2.46 12.91
C ASP A 34 2.59 -3.19 13.20
N LEU A 35 2.70 -4.47 13.56
CA LEU A 35 1.60 -5.31 14.01
C LEU A 35 1.59 -5.44 15.54
N PRO A 36 0.43 -5.75 16.15
CA PRO A 36 0.31 -5.86 17.61
C PRO A 36 1.20 -6.94 18.27
N ASP A 37 1.63 -7.95 17.51
CA ASP A 37 2.51 -9.01 18.01
C ASP A 37 4.01 -8.65 17.95
N GLY A 38 4.36 -7.45 17.46
CA GLY A 38 5.72 -6.98 17.26
C GLY A 38 6.37 -7.42 15.95
N SER A 39 5.63 -8.09 15.06
CA SER A 39 6.00 -8.25 13.66
C SER A 39 5.66 -6.98 12.85
N ALA A 40 6.07 -6.89 11.59
CA ALA A 40 5.80 -5.70 10.77
C ALA A 40 5.65 -6.05 9.29
N PHE A 41 4.86 -5.27 8.58
CA PHE A 41 4.90 -5.20 7.12
C PHE A 41 5.82 -4.06 6.68
N VAL A 42 6.67 -4.33 5.69
CA VAL A 42 7.59 -3.36 5.08
C VAL A 42 7.16 -3.15 3.63
N LEU A 43 6.77 -1.93 3.32
CA LEU A 43 6.25 -1.50 2.04
C LEU A 43 7.33 -0.70 1.33
N GLN A 44 7.63 -1.07 0.09
CA GLN A 44 8.69 -0.43 -0.69
C GLN A 44 8.19 0.01 -2.06
N ALA A 45 8.35 1.29 -2.39
CA ALA A 45 8.04 1.83 -3.71
C ALA A 45 9.30 2.46 -4.32
N ARG A 46 9.64 2.05 -5.54
CA ARG A 46 10.73 2.63 -6.33
C ARG A 46 10.21 3.80 -7.15
N HIS A 47 11.01 4.84 -7.27
CA HIS A 47 10.72 5.98 -8.12
C HIS A 47 12.01 6.63 -8.62
N ASP A 48 11.92 7.27 -9.76
CA ASP A 48 13.01 8.06 -10.33
C ASP A 48 12.97 9.48 -9.77
N TRP A 49 14.15 9.96 -9.35
CA TRP A 49 14.33 11.29 -8.79
C TRP A 49 15.25 12.13 -9.66
N ALA A 50 14.74 13.21 -10.26
CA ALA A 50 15.56 14.17 -10.99
C ALA A 50 15.58 15.55 -10.29
N PRO A 51 16.76 16.12 -10.01
CA PRO A 51 16.85 17.50 -9.55
C PRO A 51 16.46 18.42 -10.70
N LEU A 52 15.36 19.17 -10.56
CA LEU A 52 15.06 20.25 -11.50
C LEU A 52 16.04 21.40 -11.29
N ALA A 53 16.43 22.06 -12.38
CA ALA A 53 17.43 23.12 -12.38
C ALA A 53 17.15 24.20 -11.32
N VAL A 54 18.23 24.71 -10.73
CA VAL A 54 18.36 25.64 -9.58
C VAL A 54 17.52 26.93 -9.70
N PHE A 55 16.92 27.21 -10.85
CA PHE A 55 16.14 28.44 -11.12
C PHE A 55 14.64 28.31 -10.84
N THR A 56 14.17 27.16 -10.38
CA THR A 56 12.77 26.96 -9.97
C THR A 56 12.68 26.84 -8.45
N ARG A 57 11.89 27.71 -7.81
CA ARG A 57 11.72 27.77 -6.33
C ARG A 57 11.12 26.50 -5.72
N HIS A 58 10.52 25.65 -6.57
CA HIS A 58 10.01 24.31 -6.32
C HIS A 58 10.36 23.52 -7.59
N GLY A 59 10.84 22.30 -7.63
CA GLY A 59 11.02 21.21 -6.69
C GLY A 59 11.38 20.02 -7.59
N SER A 60 12.20 19.08 -7.15
CA SER A 60 12.57 17.88 -7.93
C SER A 60 11.36 17.21 -8.59
N SER A 61 11.53 16.67 -9.81
CA SER A 61 10.48 15.85 -10.43
C SER A 61 10.61 14.40 -10.01
N ARG A 62 9.51 13.80 -9.54
CA ARG A 62 9.36 12.35 -9.33
C ARG A 62 8.66 11.75 -10.54
N SER A 63 9.19 10.65 -11.07
CA SER A 63 8.58 9.92 -12.20
C SER A 63 8.71 8.40 -12.00
N GLY A 64 7.93 7.62 -12.75
CA GLY A 64 8.02 6.15 -12.72
C GLY A 64 7.64 5.51 -11.38
N GLN A 65 6.85 6.20 -10.56
CA GLN A 65 6.49 5.71 -9.24
C GLN A 65 5.53 4.52 -9.34
N GLY A 66 6.01 3.34 -8.94
CA GLY A 66 5.20 2.12 -8.84
C GLY A 66 4.39 2.05 -7.55
N GLY A 67 3.51 1.05 -7.45
CA GLY A 67 2.86 0.69 -6.19
C GLY A 67 3.86 0.19 -5.14
N PHE A 68 3.43 0.16 -3.89
CA PHE A 68 4.20 -0.40 -2.78
C PHE A 68 4.23 -1.91 -2.83
N LYS A 69 5.40 -2.50 -3.08
CA LYS A 69 5.61 -3.93 -2.86
C LYS A 69 5.56 -4.23 -1.36
N VAL A 70 4.76 -5.20 -0.95
CA VAL A 70 4.57 -5.56 0.46
C VAL A 70 5.45 -6.74 0.82
N SER A 71 6.25 -6.59 1.87
CA SER A 71 6.99 -7.68 2.52
C SER A 71 6.61 -7.77 3.99
N TYR A 72 6.85 -8.93 4.61
CA TYR A 72 6.59 -9.20 6.02
C TYR A 72 7.87 -9.53 6.76
N ARG A 73 8.03 -8.97 7.95
CA ARG A 73 9.11 -9.26 8.89
C ARG A 73 8.52 -9.87 10.16
N ALA A 74 8.82 -11.14 10.41
CA ALA A 74 8.40 -11.80 11.65
C ALA A 74 9.05 -11.15 12.88
N ARG A 75 8.39 -11.25 14.04
CA ARG A 75 8.92 -10.75 15.31
C ARG A 75 10.32 -11.31 15.57
N GLY A 76 11.29 -10.43 15.80
CA GLY A 76 12.68 -10.81 16.09
C GLY A 76 13.49 -11.33 14.89
N ALA A 77 12.87 -11.46 13.71
CA ALA A 77 13.57 -11.82 12.48
C ALA A 77 14.10 -10.58 11.78
N GLN A 78 15.25 -10.71 11.10
CA GLN A 78 15.77 -9.66 10.21
C GLN A 78 15.30 -9.85 8.76
N ALA A 79 15.03 -11.09 8.35
CA ALA A 79 14.65 -11.41 6.98
C ALA A 79 13.24 -10.90 6.65
N LEU A 80 13.12 -10.32 5.45
CA LEU A 80 11.85 -9.96 4.83
C LEU A 80 11.35 -11.11 3.96
N VAL A 81 10.07 -11.42 4.06
CA VAL A 81 9.37 -12.39 3.22
C VAL A 81 8.42 -11.64 2.31
N ASP A 82 8.44 -11.91 1.01
CA ASP A 82 7.49 -11.33 0.06
C ASP A 82 6.05 -11.72 0.43
N ALA A 83 5.18 -10.74 0.57
CA ALA A 83 3.77 -10.97 0.88
C ALA A 83 2.94 -11.27 -0.38
N GLY A 84 3.52 -11.13 -1.59
CA GLY A 84 2.79 -11.36 -2.84
C GLY A 84 1.68 -10.34 -3.10
N ALA A 85 1.78 -9.16 -2.49
CA ALA A 85 0.82 -8.07 -2.64
C ALA A 85 1.53 -6.77 -3.05
N THR A 86 0.82 -5.97 -3.83
CA THR A 86 1.17 -4.60 -4.17
C THR A 86 0.03 -3.69 -3.74
N LEU A 87 0.34 -2.64 -2.99
CA LEU A 87 -0.63 -1.60 -2.65
C LEU A 87 -0.46 -0.40 -3.57
N ASP A 88 -1.58 0.24 -3.91
CA ASP A 88 -1.55 1.47 -4.70
C ASP A 88 -0.72 2.54 -3.97
N TYR A 89 0.04 3.30 -4.75
CA TYR A 89 0.83 4.38 -4.20
C TYR A 89 -0.09 5.48 -3.65
N GLN A 90 0.18 5.93 -2.41
CA GLN A 90 -0.47 7.07 -1.79
C GLN A 90 0.57 8.15 -1.48
N ARG A 91 0.15 9.40 -1.54
CA ARG A 91 1.02 10.53 -1.18
C ARG A 91 1.17 10.58 0.34
N LEU A 92 2.35 10.18 0.83
CA LEU A 92 2.58 9.99 2.26
C LEU A 92 2.84 11.29 3.05
N ASP A 93 2.91 12.43 2.35
CA ASP A 93 3.17 13.75 2.93
C ASP A 93 2.11 14.21 3.94
N GLN A 94 0.92 13.59 3.94
CA GLN A 94 -0.20 14.03 4.78
C GLN A 94 -0.42 13.20 6.05
N GLY A 95 0.40 12.18 6.35
CA GLY A 95 0.29 11.35 7.56
C GLY A 95 -0.95 10.45 7.63
N ARG A 96 -2.15 10.97 7.34
CA ARG A 96 -3.41 10.24 7.23
C ARG A 96 -3.33 9.13 6.17
N GLU A 97 -2.72 9.42 5.02
CA GLU A 97 -2.48 8.44 3.96
C GLU A 97 -1.57 7.29 4.44
N LEU A 98 -0.62 7.56 5.35
CA LEU A 98 0.23 6.52 5.93
C LEU A 98 -0.59 5.55 6.79
N GLU A 99 -1.51 6.09 7.60
CA GLU A 99 -2.42 5.28 8.40
C GLU A 99 -3.39 4.48 7.52
N VAL A 100 -3.91 5.05 6.42
CA VAL A 100 -4.79 4.34 5.48
C VAL A 100 -4.05 3.18 4.84
N LEU A 101 -2.82 3.45 4.37
CA LEU A 101 -1.96 2.46 3.74
C LEU A 101 -1.66 1.28 4.68
N CYS A 102 -1.31 1.55 5.93
CA CYS A 102 -1.07 0.49 6.92
C CYS A 102 -2.36 -0.23 7.33
N ALA A 103 -3.51 0.47 7.34
CA ALA A 103 -4.77 -0.12 7.78
C ALA A 103 -5.31 -1.24 6.87
N GLY A 104 -4.80 -1.35 5.64
CA GLY A 104 -5.10 -2.46 4.72
C GLY A 104 -4.39 -3.78 5.06
N LEU A 105 -3.45 -3.76 6.01
CA LEU A 105 -2.63 -4.90 6.42
C LEU A 105 -2.98 -5.30 7.85
N GLY A 106 -2.81 -6.57 8.20
CA GLY A 106 -3.18 -7.00 9.54
C GLY A 106 -2.76 -8.40 9.93
N LEU A 107 -3.08 -8.71 11.18
CA LEU A 107 -2.93 -10.00 11.84
C LEU A 107 -4.31 -10.47 12.28
N HIS A 108 -4.86 -11.48 11.60
CA HIS A 108 -6.19 -12.03 11.90
C HIS A 108 -6.05 -13.50 12.29
N GLU A 109 -6.61 -13.89 13.43
CA GLU A 109 -6.45 -15.26 13.98
C GLU A 109 -4.96 -15.68 14.09
N GLY A 110 -4.08 -14.72 14.42
CA GLY A 110 -2.63 -14.92 14.50
C GLY A 110 -1.92 -15.10 13.14
N GLN A 111 -2.63 -14.91 12.02
CA GLN A 111 -2.10 -15.07 10.67
C GLN A 111 -1.90 -13.69 10.03
N PRO A 112 -0.66 -13.32 9.65
CA PRO A 112 -0.44 -12.05 8.99
C PRO A 112 -0.97 -12.13 7.56
N GLY A 113 -1.66 -11.08 7.11
CA GLY A 113 -2.29 -11.03 5.79
C GLY A 113 -2.42 -9.61 5.25
N THR A 114 -2.63 -9.54 3.94
CA THR A 114 -2.78 -8.30 3.17
C THR A 114 -4.20 -8.11 2.63
N GLY A 115 -5.14 -8.94 3.08
CA GLY A 115 -6.51 -9.04 2.54
C GLY A 115 -6.62 -9.81 1.22
N SER A 116 -5.56 -9.81 0.41
CA SER A 116 -5.42 -10.61 -0.82
C SER A 116 -4.50 -11.82 -0.68
N SER A 117 -3.65 -11.82 0.36
CA SER A 117 -2.73 -12.90 0.69
C SER A 117 -2.73 -13.15 2.19
N LEU A 118 -2.28 -14.33 2.59
CA LEU A 118 -2.13 -14.70 4.00
C LEU A 118 -0.91 -15.62 4.18
N ARG A 119 -0.27 -15.56 5.34
CA ARG A 119 0.75 -16.55 5.71
C ARG A 119 0.15 -17.60 6.64
N LEU A 120 0.06 -18.83 6.15
CA LEU A 120 -0.49 -19.93 6.94
C LEU A 120 0.45 -20.30 8.11
N PRO A 121 -0.11 -20.84 9.22
CA PRO A 121 0.70 -21.30 10.34
C PRO A 121 1.73 -22.35 9.89
N GLY A 122 3.00 -22.15 10.29
CA GLY A 122 4.10 -23.05 9.94
C GLY A 122 4.68 -22.84 8.53
N GLU A 123 4.05 -22.04 7.68
CA GLU A 123 4.56 -21.77 6.34
C GLU A 123 5.57 -20.61 6.34
N GLN A 124 6.53 -20.67 5.40
CA GLN A 124 7.54 -19.62 5.24
C GLN A 124 7.14 -18.55 4.22
N ARG A 125 6.18 -18.85 3.35
CA ARG A 125 5.76 -17.96 2.26
C ARG A 125 4.33 -17.49 2.48
N PHE A 126 4.00 -16.34 1.91
CA PHE A 126 2.61 -15.92 1.78
C PHE A 126 1.96 -16.70 0.66
N TRP A 127 0.71 -17.04 0.91
CA TRP A 127 -0.16 -17.76 0.00
C TRP A 127 -1.22 -16.79 -0.53
N VAL A 128 -1.42 -16.82 -1.85
CA VAL A 128 -2.35 -15.95 -2.58
C VAL A 128 -3.41 -16.85 -3.21
N PRO A 129 -4.65 -16.89 -2.69
CA PRO A 129 -5.71 -17.71 -3.26
C PRO A 129 -6.20 -17.23 -4.63
N ALA A 130 -6.82 -18.15 -5.38
CA ALA A 130 -7.57 -17.83 -6.58
C ALA A 130 -9.09 -17.77 -6.26
N PRO A 131 -9.87 -16.82 -6.81
CA PRO A 131 -9.44 -15.58 -7.45
C PRO A 131 -8.95 -14.54 -6.42
N PRO A 132 -8.05 -13.64 -6.85
CA PRO A 132 -7.28 -12.78 -5.93
C PRO A 132 -8.12 -11.70 -5.24
N SER A 133 -9.26 -11.26 -5.78
CA SER A 133 -10.09 -10.20 -5.17
C SER A 133 -11.59 -10.49 -5.08
N LEU A 134 -12.24 -9.89 -4.08
CA LEU A 134 -13.72 -9.75 -4.00
C LEU A 134 -14.28 -8.83 -5.09
N GLY A 135 -13.45 -8.26 -5.97
CA GLY A 135 -13.87 -7.54 -7.17
C GLY A 135 -13.86 -8.43 -8.42
N ASP A 136 -13.22 -9.60 -8.36
CA ASP A 136 -13.10 -10.55 -9.48
C ASP A 136 -14.27 -11.54 -9.51
N PHE A 137 -15.43 -11.11 -9.01
CA PHE A 137 -16.65 -11.88 -9.18
C PHE A 137 -17.00 -11.98 -10.66
N GLY A 138 -17.52 -13.14 -11.06
CA GLY A 138 -18.25 -13.21 -12.33
C GLY A 138 -19.38 -12.17 -12.35
N LYS A 139 -19.70 -11.62 -13.53
CA LYS A 139 -20.69 -10.53 -13.69
C LYS A 139 -22.02 -10.79 -12.96
N ILE A 140 -22.46 -12.05 -12.93
CA ILE A 140 -23.70 -12.49 -12.26
C ILE A 140 -23.61 -12.28 -10.75
N GLU A 141 -22.52 -12.75 -10.13
CA GLU A 141 -22.31 -12.64 -8.69
C GLU A 141 -22.09 -11.19 -8.27
N GLN A 142 -21.34 -10.42 -9.07
CA GLN A 142 -21.18 -8.98 -8.85
C GLN A 142 -22.53 -8.25 -8.82
N GLY A 143 -23.41 -8.51 -9.81
CA GLY A 143 -24.74 -7.91 -9.86
C GLY A 143 -25.63 -8.29 -8.66
N ARG A 144 -25.53 -9.54 -8.19
CA ARG A 144 -26.25 -10.00 -6.99
C ARG A 144 -25.76 -9.29 -5.73
N VAL A 145 -24.45 -9.16 -5.55
CA VAL A 145 -23.85 -8.45 -4.41
C VAL A 145 -24.23 -6.98 -4.43
N ASP A 146 -24.11 -6.31 -5.57
CA ASP A 146 -24.45 -4.88 -5.71
C ASP A 146 -25.93 -4.61 -5.42
N ALA A 147 -26.83 -5.48 -5.87
CA ALA A 147 -28.26 -5.40 -5.55
C ALA A 147 -28.51 -5.55 -4.04
N ALA A 148 -27.86 -6.52 -3.39
CA ALA A 148 -27.98 -6.76 -1.96
C ALA A 148 -27.43 -5.60 -1.12
N LEU A 149 -26.28 -5.03 -1.52
CA LEU A 149 -25.70 -3.83 -0.90
C LEU A 149 -26.66 -2.64 -1.01
N LYS A 150 -27.20 -2.38 -2.20
CA LYS A 150 -28.17 -1.31 -2.43
C LYS A 150 -29.43 -1.50 -1.58
N GLN A 151 -29.98 -2.71 -1.54
CA GLN A 151 -31.18 -3.02 -0.76
C GLN A 151 -30.97 -2.78 0.75
N ARG A 152 -29.77 -3.05 1.27
CA ARG A 152 -29.43 -2.87 2.68
C ARG A 152 -28.88 -1.47 3.01
N GLY A 153 -28.80 -0.56 2.04
CA GLY A 153 -28.19 0.76 2.25
C GLY A 153 -26.71 0.69 2.63
N LEU A 154 -26.01 -0.35 2.14
CA LEU A 154 -24.60 -0.59 2.42
C LEU A 154 -23.74 -0.28 1.19
N ARG A 155 -22.46 -0.01 1.43
CA ARG A 155 -21.44 0.13 0.38
C ARG A 155 -20.09 -0.41 0.86
N ARG A 156 -19.23 -0.72 -0.10
CA ARG A 156 -17.80 -0.94 0.12
C ARG A 156 -17.06 0.40 0.04
N LEU A 157 -16.03 0.58 0.84
CA LEU A 157 -15.07 1.67 0.72
C LEU A 157 -13.70 1.05 0.45
N GLY A 158 -13.16 1.27 -0.75
CA GLY A 158 -11.87 0.72 -1.16
C GLY A 158 -11.83 -0.81 -1.30
N GLN A 159 -10.62 -1.36 -1.23
CA GLN A 159 -10.31 -2.79 -1.40
C GLN A 159 -9.90 -3.49 -0.11
N THR A 160 -10.05 -2.84 1.04
CA THR A 160 -9.71 -3.41 2.34
C THR A 160 -10.46 -4.73 2.56
N SER A 161 -9.73 -5.77 2.94
CA SER A 161 -10.29 -7.06 3.32
C SER A 161 -9.37 -7.74 4.31
N ALA A 162 -9.91 -8.69 5.07
CA ALA A 162 -9.18 -9.56 5.97
C ALA A 162 -9.35 -11.00 5.51
N MET A 163 -8.30 -11.81 5.66
CA MET A 163 -8.32 -13.22 5.28
C MET A 163 -7.54 -14.03 6.30
N ALA A 164 -8.12 -15.14 6.75
CA ALA A 164 -7.46 -16.09 7.64
C ALA A 164 -8.07 -17.49 7.51
N LEU A 165 -7.29 -18.50 7.89
CA LEU A 165 -7.80 -19.85 8.09
C LEU A 165 -8.51 -19.92 9.46
N ARG A 166 -9.78 -20.33 9.45
CA ARG A 166 -10.59 -20.53 10.65
C ARG A 166 -11.19 -21.93 10.62
N GLN A 167 -10.83 -22.75 11.61
CA GLN A 167 -11.33 -24.13 11.73
C GLN A 167 -11.17 -24.94 10.42
N GLY A 168 -10.02 -24.79 9.75
CA GLY A 168 -9.72 -25.47 8.48
C GLY A 168 -10.40 -24.88 7.25
N THR A 169 -11.26 -23.87 7.40
CA THR A 169 -11.90 -23.15 6.30
C THR A 169 -11.22 -21.81 6.10
N LEU A 170 -10.85 -21.49 4.87
CA LEU A 170 -10.36 -20.16 4.53
C LEU A 170 -11.54 -19.19 4.51
N VAL A 171 -11.47 -18.12 5.29
CA VAL A 171 -12.50 -17.09 5.32
C VAL A 171 -11.91 -15.77 4.87
N ARG A 172 -12.66 -15.04 4.04
CA ARG A 172 -12.36 -13.66 3.65
C ARG A 172 -13.54 -12.77 4.01
N GLU A 173 -13.25 -11.62 4.61
CA GLU A 173 -14.25 -10.59 4.91
C GLU A 173 -13.81 -9.26 4.32
N ALA A 174 -14.73 -8.53 3.69
CA ALA A 174 -14.56 -7.12 3.40
C ALA A 174 -15.55 -6.30 4.25
N PRO A 175 -15.09 -5.22 4.90
CA PRO A 175 -15.94 -4.36 5.69
C PRO A 175 -16.93 -3.61 4.78
N LEU A 176 -18.17 -3.54 5.25
CA LEU A 176 -19.27 -2.80 4.62
C LEU A 176 -19.70 -1.67 5.53
N PHE A 177 -20.11 -0.58 4.91
CA PHE A 177 -20.41 0.67 5.59
C PHE A 177 -21.79 1.15 5.21
N ALA A 178 -22.50 1.80 6.14
CA ALA A 178 -23.73 2.49 5.82
C ALA A 178 -23.47 3.57 4.75
N LYS A 179 -24.32 3.58 3.72
CA LYS A 179 -24.17 4.46 2.56
C LYS A 179 -24.23 5.94 2.97
N ASP A 180 -25.20 6.28 3.81
CA ASP A 180 -25.52 7.67 4.15
C ASP A 180 -25.04 8.08 5.54
N ALA A 181 -24.10 7.33 6.13
CA ALA A 181 -23.51 7.70 7.42
C ALA A 181 -22.62 8.95 7.27
N PRO A 182 -22.82 10.01 8.09
CA PRO A 182 -22.04 11.25 8.00
C PRO A 182 -20.52 11.03 8.12
N ALA A 183 -20.10 10.12 9.00
CA ALA A 183 -18.70 9.75 9.19
C ALA A 183 -18.04 9.10 7.95
N CYS A 184 -18.85 8.74 6.95
CA CYS A 184 -18.43 8.04 5.74
C CYS A 184 -18.50 8.94 4.49
N ALA A 185 -18.71 10.25 4.64
CA ALA A 185 -18.90 11.17 3.51
C ALA A 185 -17.73 11.16 2.51
N GLU A 186 -16.51 10.90 2.97
CA GLU A 186 -15.32 10.77 2.14
C GLU A 186 -15.05 9.31 1.74
N ALA A 187 -14.61 9.10 0.49
CA ALA A 187 -14.02 7.83 0.08
C ALA A 187 -12.77 7.58 0.95
N ALA A 188 -12.69 6.41 1.59
CA ALA A 188 -11.63 6.03 2.53
C ALA A 188 -11.61 6.80 3.88
N SER A 189 -12.76 7.28 4.37
CA SER A 189 -12.83 7.79 5.75
C SER A 189 -12.47 6.69 6.76
N GLN A 190 -11.31 6.83 7.40
CA GLN A 190 -10.84 5.94 8.46
C GLN A 190 -11.77 5.94 9.67
N ALA A 191 -12.55 7.00 9.85
CA ALA A 191 -13.54 7.17 10.91
C ALA A 191 -14.88 6.49 10.61
N CYS A 192 -15.06 5.95 9.39
CA CYS A 192 -16.31 5.31 9.01
C CYS A 192 -16.46 3.94 9.73
N PRO A 193 -17.51 3.75 10.56
CA PRO A 193 -17.66 2.54 11.35
C PRO A 193 -18.15 1.38 10.48
N VAL A 194 -17.54 0.20 10.68
CA VAL A 194 -17.97 -1.03 10.01
C VAL A 194 -19.40 -1.36 10.43
N SER A 195 -20.29 -1.53 9.46
CA SER A 195 -21.73 -1.78 9.68
C SER A 195 -22.09 -3.27 9.47
N ALA A 196 -21.40 -3.92 8.55
CA ALA A 196 -21.53 -5.35 8.23
C ALA A 196 -20.25 -5.81 7.53
N VAL A 197 -20.17 -7.07 7.13
CA VAL A 197 -19.10 -7.57 6.25
C VAL A 197 -19.68 -8.33 5.07
N LEU A 198 -19.00 -8.26 3.94
CA LEU A 198 -19.17 -9.20 2.85
C LEU A 198 -18.22 -10.38 3.11
N ARG A 199 -18.77 -11.55 3.41
CA ARG A 199 -18.00 -12.75 3.74
C ARG A 199 -18.05 -13.75 2.61
N MET A 200 -16.91 -14.40 2.36
CA MET A 200 -16.81 -15.61 1.56
C MET A 200 -15.97 -16.65 2.30
N ALA A 201 -16.22 -17.90 1.99
CA ALA A 201 -15.48 -19.02 2.55
C ALA A 201 -15.06 -20.01 1.48
N SER A 202 -13.94 -20.68 1.71
CA SER A 202 -13.41 -21.73 0.85
C SER A 202 -12.91 -22.90 1.71
N SER A 203 -13.36 -24.10 1.38
CA SER A 203 -12.96 -25.34 2.05
C SER A 203 -11.77 -26.06 1.38
N ASP A 204 -11.32 -25.58 0.23
CA ASP A 204 -10.30 -26.23 -0.61
C ASP A 204 -9.06 -25.35 -0.79
N ARG A 205 -8.78 -24.50 0.20
CA ARG A 205 -7.70 -23.51 0.15
C ARG A 205 -7.86 -22.63 -1.09
N GLY A 206 -8.96 -21.91 -1.19
CA GLY A 206 -9.19 -20.88 -2.20
C GLY A 206 -9.03 -21.38 -3.63
N GLN A 207 -9.49 -22.59 -3.95
CA GLN A 207 -9.69 -23.02 -5.34
C GLN A 207 -11.13 -22.74 -5.74
N THR A 208 -12.08 -23.03 -4.86
CA THR A 208 -13.48 -22.65 -4.99
C THR A 208 -13.93 -21.83 -3.80
N TRP A 209 -14.84 -20.90 -4.04
CA TRP A 209 -15.39 -20.04 -3.01
C TRP A 209 -16.91 -20.11 -3.01
N GLN A 210 -17.48 -20.12 -1.81
CA GLN A 210 -18.91 -19.95 -1.63
C GLN A 210 -19.35 -18.56 -2.08
N ALA A 211 -20.61 -18.44 -2.50
CA ALA A 211 -21.20 -17.15 -2.86
C ALA A 211 -21.10 -16.15 -1.70
N ALA A 212 -20.87 -14.87 -2.00
CA ALA A 212 -20.61 -13.85 -1.00
C ALA A 212 -21.88 -13.49 -0.19
N GLY A 213 -21.80 -13.61 1.13
CA GLY A 213 -22.89 -13.28 2.05
C GLY A 213 -22.68 -11.93 2.74
N ILE A 214 -23.75 -11.19 3.00
CA ILE A 214 -23.69 -10.00 3.87
C ILE A 214 -24.02 -10.43 5.30
N GLU A 215 -23.01 -10.37 6.16
CA GLU A 215 -23.06 -10.82 7.55
C GLU A 215 -23.00 -9.63 8.53
N SER A 216 -23.84 -9.67 9.56
CA SER A 216 -23.83 -8.70 10.67
C SER A 216 -23.03 -9.17 11.89
N ALA A 217 -22.65 -10.45 11.93
CA ALA A 217 -21.78 -11.06 12.94
C ALA A 217 -20.40 -11.37 12.32
N PRO A 218 -19.57 -10.34 12.06
CA PRO A 218 -18.25 -10.49 11.45
C PRO A 218 -17.27 -11.31 12.32
N TYR A 219 -16.27 -11.90 11.69
CA TYR A 219 -15.22 -12.66 12.36
C TYR A 219 -13.99 -11.82 12.64
N PHE A 220 -13.57 -10.99 11.68
CA PHE A 220 -12.31 -10.24 11.73
C PHE A 220 -12.52 -8.77 12.04
N PHE A 221 -13.66 -8.23 11.64
CA PHE A 221 -14.03 -6.85 11.90
C PHE A 221 -14.95 -6.75 13.10
N LYS A 222 -14.83 -5.70 13.90
CA LYS A 222 -15.77 -5.32 14.94
C LYS A 222 -16.74 -4.29 14.36
N THR A 223 -18.03 -4.63 14.35
CA THR A 223 -19.09 -3.70 13.98
C THR A 223 -19.14 -2.50 14.94
N GLY A 224 -19.42 -1.32 14.39
CA GLY A 224 -19.42 -0.05 15.10
C GLY A 224 -18.05 0.59 15.30
N ALA A 225 -16.94 -0.15 15.10
CA ALA A 225 -15.60 0.40 15.17
C ALA A 225 -15.11 0.87 13.79
N ALA A 226 -14.27 1.89 13.77
CA ALA A 226 -13.67 2.40 12.55
C ALA A 226 -12.58 1.44 12.02
N LEU A 227 -12.15 1.54 10.76
CA LEU A 227 -11.14 0.64 10.20
C LEU A 227 -9.79 0.73 10.90
N ALA A 228 -9.35 1.95 11.22
CA ALA A 228 -8.08 2.18 11.92
C ALA A 228 -8.09 1.67 13.38
N GLU A 229 -9.28 1.42 13.93
CA GLU A 229 -9.49 0.97 15.31
C GLU A 229 -9.67 -0.55 15.43
N GLN A 230 -9.71 -1.26 14.31
CA GLN A 230 -9.89 -2.71 14.30
C GLN A 230 -8.72 -3.41 14.99
N ALA A 231 -9.03 -4.46 15.73
CA ALA A 231 -8.00 -5.30 16.32
C ALA A 231 -7.18 -6.00 15.23
N GLY A 232 -5.87 -6.12 15.44
CA GLY A 232 -4.98 -6.80 14.50
C GLY A 232 -4.55 -5.96 13.30
N VAL A 233 -5.15 -4.80 13.05
CA VAL A 233 -4.73 -3.90 11.97
C VAL A 233 -3.34 -3.33 12.22
N ALA A 234 -2.52 -3.29 11.16
CA ALA A 234 -1.18 -2.72 11.22
C ALA A 234 -1.24 -1.19 11.33
N ARG A 235 -0.26 -0.61 12.02
CA ARG A 235 -0.17 0.84 12.23
C ARG A 235 1.17 1.36 11.75
N PRO A 236 1.24 2.61 11.27
CA PRO A 236 2.53 3.19 10.93
C PRO A 236 3.51 3.12 12.10
N SER A 237 4.72 2.65 11.82
CA SER A 237 5.77 2.61 12.83
C SER A 237 6.16 4.03 13.26
N ALA A 238 6.68 4.16 14.48
CA ALA A 238 7.20 5.44 14.96
C ALA A 238 8.29 6.01 14.04
N ARG A 239 9.05 5.13 13.36
CA ARG A 239 10.07 5.52 12.37
C ARG A 239 9.43 6.12 11.13
N SER A 240 8.45 5.45 10.54
CA SER A 240 7.74 5.95 9.36
C SER A 240 7.00 7.24 9.67
N LEU A 241 6.33 7.35 10.82
CA LEU A 241 5.70 8.60 11.25
C LEU A 241 6.71 9.75 11.34
N ARG A 242 7.89 9.54 11.94
CA ARG A 242 8.93 10.59 11.99
C ARG A 242 9.43 10.98 10.60
N ASN A 243 9.59 10.03 9.69
CA ASN A 243 10.09 10.27 8.35
C ASN A 243 9.12 11.08 7.48
N TYR A 244 7.81 10.90 7.67
CA TYR A 244 6.80 11.49 6.78
C TYR A 244 5.99 12.64 7.42
N ARG A 245 5.92 12.72 8.76
CA ARG A 245 5.18 13.80 9.48
C ARG A 245 5.98 15.08 9.68
N ASN A 246 7.31 15.03 9.59
CA ASN A 246 8.20 16.18 9.80
C ASN A 246 8.67 16.85 8.50
N GLY A 247 8.07 16.52 7.35
CA GLY A 247 8.48 17.01 6.03
C GLY A 247 8.22 18.51 5.77
N ASP A 248 7.49 19.20 6.65
CA ASP A 248 7.03 20.57 6.41
C ASP A 248 8.00 21.68 6.84
N ALA A 249 9.11 21.37 7.51
CA ALA A 249 9.90 22.43 8.16
C ALA A 249 11.19 22.85 7.45
N ASN A 250 11.90 22.00 6.72
CA ASN A 250 13.16 22.35 6.01
C ASN A 250 13.70 21.11 5.32
N ASP A 251 13.54 20.94 3.99
CA ASP A 251 14.31 20.13 3.00
C ASP A 251 15.01 18.79 3.39
N ALA A 252 14.83 18.27 4.59
CA ALA A 252 15.33 17.03 5.12
C ALA A 252 14.31 15.97 4.75
N ARG A 253 14.35 15.63 3.46
CA ARG A 253 13.61 14.52 2.87
C ARG A 253 13.91 13.23 3.66
N PRO A 254 13.03 12.21 3.58
CA PRO A 254 13.25 10.93 4.23
C PRO A 254 14.66 10.41 3.90
N LEU A 255 15.21 9.53 4.74
CA LEU A 255 16.37 8.70 4.40
C LEU A 255 16.01 7.76 3.22
N GLU A 256 15.76 8.34 2.04
CA GLU A 256 15.67 7.67 0.76
C GLU A 256 17.10 7.20 0.49
N GLN A 257 17.33 5.91 0.76
CA GLN A 257 18.66 5.35 0.55
C GLN A 257 18.90 5.29 -0.96
N PRO A 258 20.02 5.86 -1.47
CA PRO A 258 20.42 5.61 -2.85
C PRO A 258 20.62 4.10 -3.02
N CYS A 259 20.08 3.54 -4.10
CA CYS A 259 20.31 2.13 -4.45
C CYS A 259 21.81 1.86 -4.47
N GLN A 260 22.31 1.05 -3.52
CA GLN A 260 23.76 0.91 -3.33
C GLN A 260 24.46 0.12 -4.46
N LYS A 261 23.71 -0.57 -5.33
CA LYS A 261 24.26 -1.24 -6.53
C LYS A 261 23.23 -1.25 -7.65
N LYS A 262 23.69 -1.05 -8.89
CA LYS A 262 22.93 -1.31 -10.13
C LYS A 262 22.25 -2.67 -10.02
N CYS A 263 20.93 -2.70 -9.91
CA CYS A 263 20.16 -3.92 -10.05
C CYS A 263 19.86 -4.09 -11.54
N THR A 264 20.88 -4.50 -12.31
CA THR A 264 20.66 -5.13 -13.60
C THR A 264 20.53 -6.63 -13.37
N GLU A 265 19.29 -7.11 -13.37
CA GLU A 265 18.87 -8.32 -14.08
C GLU A 265 17.53 -8.02 -14.75
#